data_AF-A0A1Y4ERF7-F1
#
_entry.id   AF-A0A1Y4ERF7-F1
#
_cell.length_a   1.000
_cell.length_b   1.000
_cell.length_c   1.000
_cell.angle_alpha   90.00
_cell.angle_beta   90.00
_cell.angle_gamma   90.00
#
_symmetry.space_group_name_H-M   'P 1'
#
loop_
_entity.id
_entity.type
_entity.pdbx_description
1 polymer ?
#
loop_
_entity_poly.entity_id
_entity_poly.type
_entity_poly.pdbx_seq_one_letter_code
_entity_poly.pdbx_strand_id
1 'polypeptide(L)'
;MSGWLVAGIASLVAGFVSALGLGGGGILVLYLTLFLGMEQMQAGGINLIFFLPLAAVSIYIHMKHRLIDYKFALKCAPFGVVGAFLGVWLANALHPVWVSKGFAVFVLILGIRELFSKGKKEEDGPDKK
;
A
#
# COMPACT_ATOMS: atom_id res chain seq x y z
N MET A 1 21.10 -23.26 -11.33
CA MET A 1 21.64 -21.92 -10.96
C MET A 1 20.95 -20.77 -11.70
N SER A 2 20.49 -20.95 -12.94
CA SER A 2 19.74 -19.93 -13.71
C SER A 2 18.41 -19.48 -13.06
N GLY A 3 17.67 -20.39 -12.42
CA GLY A 3 16.37 -20.07 -11.80
C GLY A 3 16.43 -19.07 -10.64
N TRP A 4 17.51 -19.08 -9.85
CA TRP A 4 17.69 -18.16 -8.72
C TRP A 4 18.04 -16.73 -9.17
N LEU A 5 18.79 -16.59 -10.26
CA LEU A 5 19.07 -15.29 -10.88
C LEU A 5 17.81 -14.69 -11.48
N VAL A 6 17.01 -15.48 -12.19
CA VAL A 6 15.71 -15.04 -12.73
C VAL A 6 14.75 -14.65 -11.62
N ALA A 7 14.67 -15.45 -10.55
CA ALA A 7 13.86 -15.12 -9.38
C ALA A 7 14.34 -13.82 -8.70
N GLY A 8 15.65 -13.62 -8.56
CA GLY A 8 16.24 -12.41 -7.99
C GLY A 8 15.94 -11.15 -8.81
N ILE A 9 16.07 -11.21 -10.15
CA ILE A 9 15.75 -10.10 -11.03
C ILE A 9 14.24 -9.80 -11.02
N ALA A 10 13.39 -10.83 -11.07
CA ALA A 10 11.94 -10.68 -11.02
C ALA A 10 11.48 -10.04 -9.71
N SER A 11 12.06 -10.42 -8.58
CA SER A 11 11.74 -9.85 -7.27
C SER A 11 12.28 -8.43 -7.09
N LEU A 12 13.43 -8.08 -7.67
CA LEU A 12 13.90 -6.69 -7.74
C LEU A 12 12.96 -5.80 -8.54
N VAL A 13 12.53 -6.26 -9.72
CA VAL A 13 11.59 -5.50 -10.58
C VAL A 13 10.22 -5.39 -9.91
N ALA A 14 9.70 -6.48 -9.33
CA ALA A 14 8.43 -6.45 -8.59
C ALA A 14 8.50 -5.57 -7.34
N GLY A 15 9.62 -5.58 -6.62
CA GLY A 15 9.88 -4.69 -5.49
C GLY A 15 9.97 -3.22 -5.90
N PHE A 16 10.62 -2.93 -7.02
CA PHE A 16 10.71 -1.58 -7.58
C PHE A 16 9.34 -1.07 -8.05
N VAL A 17 8.58 -1.89 -8.78
CA VAL A 17 7.20 -1.55 -9.20
C VAL A 17 6.28 -1.37 -8.00
N SER A 18 6.43 -2.17 -6.94
CA SER A 18 5.71 -1.97 -5.67
C SER A 18 6.12 -0.68 -4.95
N ALA A 19 7.39 -0.27 -5.06
CA ALA A 19 7.94 0.96 -4.48
C ALA A 19 7.53 2.22 -5.25
N LEU A 20 7.16 2.10 -6.54
CA LEU A 20 6.64 3.19 -7.37
C LEU A 20 5.21 3.65 -7.00
N GLY A 21 4.69 3.24 -5.85
CA GLY A 21 3.41 3.76 -5.32
C GLY A 21 2.19 2.90 -5.63
N LEU A 22 2.35 1.75 -6.28
CA LEU A 22 1.28 0.74 -6.41
C LEU A 22 0.86 0.13 -5.06
N GLY A 23 1.65 0.36 -4.01
CA GLY A 23 1.37 -0.11 -2.67
C GLY A 23 1.37 -1.62 -2.63
N GLY A 24 2.55 -2.23 -2.51
CA GLY A 24 2.71 -3.70 -2.55
C GLY A 24 1.77 -4.48 -1.61
N GLY A 25 1.21 -3.82 -0.61
CA GLY A 25 0.19 -4.42 0.24
C GLY A 25 -1.16 -4.73 -0.41
N GLY A 26 -1.59 -3.96 -1.42
CA GLY A 26 -2.81 -4.30 -2.17
C GLY A 26 -2.65 -5.61 -2.95
N ILE A 27 -1.47 -5.81 -3.53
CA ILE A 27 -1.10 -7.04 -4.24
C ILE A 27 -1.02 -8.22 -3.27
N LEU A 28 -0.43 -8.02 -2.08
CA LEU A 28 -0.37 -9.05 -1.04
C LEU A 28 -1.77 -9.48 -0.58
N VAL A 29 -2.67 -8.53 -0.36
CA VAL A 29 -4.07 -8.84 -0.01
C VAL A 29 -4.73 -9.66 -1.11
N LEU A 30 -4.60 -9.25 -2.38
CA LEU A 30 -5.14 -10.01 -3.52
C LEU A 30 -4.59 -11.44 -3.59
N TYR A 31 -3.29 -11.62 -3.36
CA TYR A 31 -2.66 -12.94 -3.33
C TYR A 31 -3.26 -13.82 -2.21
N LEU A 32 -3.32 -13.29 -0.99
CA LEU A 32 -3.87 -14.02 0.17
C LEU A 32 -5.35 -14.37 -0.02
N THR A 33 -6.14 -13.50 -0.64
CA THR A 33 -7.57 -13.76 -0.84
C THR A 33 -7.86 -14.67 -2.03
N LEU A 34 -7.18 -14.48 -3.16
CA LEU A 34 -7.48 -15.21 -4.40
C LEU A 34 -6.81 -16.60 -4.43
N PHE A 35 -5.57 -16.71 -3.94
CA PHE A 35 -4.81 -17.97 -3.99
C PHE A 35 -4.93 -18.79 -2.70
N LEU A 36 -4.95 -18.13 -1.54
CA LEU A 36 -5.06 -18.82 -0.25
C LEU A 36 -6.51 -18.88 0.27
N GLY A 37 -7.47 -18.24 -0.41
CA GLY A 37 -8.87 -18.25 -0.02
C GLY A 37 -9.15 -17.58 1.33
N MET A 38 -8.22 -16.75 1.80
CA MET A 38 -8.26 -16.17 3.14
C MET A 38 -9.33 -15.07 3.23
N GLU A 39 -9.96 -14.92 4.39
CA GLU A 39 -10.95 -13.87 4.61
C GLU A 39 -10.30 -12.48 4.48
N GLN A 40 -11.02 -11.53 3.90
CA GLN A 40 -10.52 -10.16 3.65
C GLN A 40 -9.96 -9.48 4.90
N MET A 41 -10.60 -9.67 6.05
CA MET A 41 -10.15 -9.09 7.32
C MET A 41 -8.82 -9.67 7.79
N GLN A 42 -8.64 -10.99 7.66
CA GLN A 42 -7.39 -11.67 7.98
C GLN A 42 -6.27 -11.26 7.02
N ALA A 43 -6.55 -11.24 5.71
CA ALA A 43 -5.59 -10.81 4.70
C ALA A 43 -5.13 -9.35 4.91
N GLY A 44 -6.06 -8.44 5.25
CA GLY A 44 -5.76 -7.06 5.60
C GLY A 44 -4.89 -6.92 6.86
N GLY A 45 -5.15 -7.75 7.88
CA GLY A 45 -4.35 -7.80 9.11
C GLY A 45 -2.92 -8.29 8.87
N ILE A 46 -2.74 -9.37 8.11
CA ILE A 46 -1.41 -9.89 7.73
C ILE A 46 -0.66 -8.82 6.95
N ASN A 47 -1.31 -8.20 5.98
CA ASN A 47 -0.71 -7.11 5.22
C ASN A 47 -0.20 -5.97 6.12
N LEU A 48 -0.96 -5.59 7.16
CA LEU A 48 -0.53 -4.54 8.10
C LEU A 48 0.71 -4.94 8.92
N ILE A 49 0.82 -6.21 9.31
CA ILE A 49 2.02 -6.74 9.99
C ILE A 49 3.23 -6.66 9.07
N PHE A 50 3.08 -6.96 7.78
CA PHE A 50 4.14 -6.82 6.79
C PHE A 50 4.55 -5.35 6.57
N PHE A 51 3.61 -4.41 6.77
CA PHE A 51 3.91 -2.99 6.72
C PHE A 51 4.73 -2.47 7.91
N LEU A 52 4.71 -3.10 9.08
CA LEU A 52 5.47 -2.64 10.24
C LEU A 52 7.00 -2.53 9.99
N PRO A 53 7.70 -3.58 9.51
CA PRO A 53 9.14 -3.47 9.24
C PRO A 53 9.42 -2.50 8.09
N LEU A 54 8.56 -2.45 7.07
CA LEU A 54 8.66 -1.47 5.98
C LEU A 54 8.56 -0.03 6.50
N ALA A 55 7.60 0.24 7.38
CA ALA A 55 7.42 1.53 8.01
C ALA A 55 8.62 1.90 8.87
N ALA A 56 9.16 0.95 9.66
CA ALA A 56 10.35 1.17 10.48
C ALA A 56 11.57 1.56 9.62
N VAL A 57 11.83 0.83 8.53
CA VAL A 57 12.91 1.14 7.58
C VAL A 57 12.66 2.49 6.90
N SER A 58 11.43 2.77 6.47
CA SER A 58 11.07 4.04 5.84
C SER A 58 11.31 5.23 6.77
N ILE A 59 10.88 5.14 8.03
CA ILE A 59 11.11 6.16 9.06
C ILE A 59 12.62 6.33 9.28
N TYR A 60 13.37 5.23 9.40
CA TYR A 60 14.82 5.30 9.60
C TYR A 60 15.55 6.02 8.46
N ILE A 61 15.22 5.69 7.20
CA ILE A 61 15.79 6.34 6.02
C ILE A 61 15.42 7.83 5.99
N HIS A 62 14.14 8.17 6.12
CA HIS A 62 13.69 9.57 6.09
C HIS A 62 14.27 10.41 7.23
N MET A 63 14.46 9.80 8.41
CA MET A 63 15.11 10.42 9.55
C MET A 63 16.58 10.73 9.24
N LYS A 64 17.30 9.78 8.61
CA LYS A 64 18.70 9.96 8.19
C LYS A 64 18.85 11.11 7.18
N HIS A 65 17.89 11.28 6.27
CA HIS A 65 17.90 12.35 5.28
C HIS A 65 17.32 13.69 5.77
N ARG A 66 16.93 13.81 7.05
CA ARG A 66 16.28 14.99 7.65
C ARG A 66 15.02 15.47 6.90
N LEU A 67 14.31 14.55 6.27
CA LEU A 67 13.08 14.84 5.51
C LEU A 67 11.82 14.79 6.38
N ILE A 68 11.95 14.56 7.69
CA ILE A 68 10.83 14.43 8.63
C ILE A 68 10.56 15.77 9.30
N ASP A 69 9.41 16.38 8.99
CA ASP A 69 8.83 17.44 9.82
C ASP A 69 8.07 16.80 11.00
N TYR A 70 8.75 16.73 12.14
CA TYR A 70 8.18 16.16 13.38
C TYR A 70 6.95 16.92 13.88
N LYS A 71 6.85 18.23 13.63
CA LYS A 71 5.69 19.03 14.07
C LYS A 71 4.46 18.66 13.25
N PHE A 72 4.64 18.43 11.96
CA PHE A 72 3.57 17.97 11.08
C PHE A 72 3.20 16.51 11.38
N ALA A 73 4.21 15.64 11.49
CA ALA A 73 4.00 14.22 11.79
C ALA A 73 3.23 14.00 13.10
N LEU A 74 3.58 14.74 14.17
CA LEU A 74 2.89 14.63 15.46
C LEU A 74 1.44 15.12 15.42
N LYS A 75 1.14 16.11 14.57
CA LYS A 75 -0.25 16.56 14.35
C LYS A 75 -1.05 15.54 13.55
N CYS A 76 -0.46 14.88 12.56
CA CYS A 76 -1.15 13.91 11.71
C CYS A 76 -1.29 12.52 12.34
N ALA A 77 -0.34 12.10 13.18
CA ALA A 77 -0.35 10.81 13.87
C ALA A 77 -1.69 10.48 14.58
N PRO A 78 -2.28 11.37 15.41
CA PRO A 78 -3.54 11.06 16.08
C PRO A 78 -4.71 10.87 15.11
N PHE A 79 -4.76 11.62 14.01
CA PHE A 79 -5.80 11.42 12.98
C PHE A 79 -5.66 10.06 12.30
N GLY A 80 -4.42 9.63 12.02
CA GLY A 80 -4.15 8.29 11.50
C GLY A 80 -4.59 7.19 12.45
N VAL A 81 -4.28 7.33 13.75
CA VAL A 81 -4.71 6.38 14.79
C VAL A 81 -6.23 6.32 14.88
N VAL A 82 -6.91 7.46 14.99
CA VAL A 82 -8.39 7.52 15.06
C VAL A 82 -9.01 6.94 13.80
N GLY A 83 -8.48 7.26 12.62
CA GLY A 83 -8.93 6.70 11.34
C GLY A 83 -8.77 5.18 11.27
N ALA A 84 -7.64 4.66 11.75
CA ALA A 84 -7.41 3.21 11.82
C ALA A 84 -8.39 2.52 12.76
N PHE A 85 -8.63 3.07 13.96
CA PHE A 85 -9.62 2.53 14.89
C PHE A 85 -11.03 2.55 14.31
N LEU A 86 -11.46 3.66 13.71
CA LEU A 86 -12.76 3.76 13.05
C LEU A 86 -12.89 2.78 11.89
N GLY A 87 -11.82 2.61 11.10
CA GLY A 87 -11.77 1.66 10.00
C GLY A 87 -11.94 0.21 10.47
N VAL A 88 -11.21 -0.19 11.52
CA VAL A 88 -11.34 -1.53 12.11
C VAL A 88 -12.70 -1.75 12.74
N TRP A 89 -13.24 -0.74 13.44
CA TRP A 89 -14.57 -0.82 14.02
C TRP A 89 -15.66 -0.98 12.95
N LEU A 90 -15.59 -0.20 11.88
CA LEU A 90 -16.53 -0.30 10.75
C LEU A 90 -16.37 -1.64 10.02
N ALA A 91 -15.15 -2.12 9.83
CA ALA A 91 -14.89 -3.42 9.21
C ALA A 91 -15.47 -4.58 10.03
N ASN A 92 -15.35 -4.53 11.36
CA ASN A 92 -15.96 -5.51 12.27
C ASN A 92 -17.49 -5.45 12.32
N ALA A 93 -18.07 -4.26 12.13
CA ALA A 93 -19.52 -4.08 12.14
C ALA A 93 -20.20 -4.63 10.86
N LEU A 94 -19.43 -4.81 9.78
CA LEU A 94 -19.93 -5.32 8.50
C LEU A 94 -19.71 -6.83 8.39
N HIS A 95 -20.66 -7.52 7.74
CA HIS A 95 -20.47 -8.94 7.44
C HIS A 95 -19.28 -9.10 6.46
N PRO A 96 -18.40 -10.13 6.62
CA PRO A 96 -17.18 -10.30 5.82
C PRO A 96 -17.39 -10.23 4.30
N VAL A 97 -18.54 -10.71 3.83
CA VAL A 97 -18.94 -10.67 2.41
C VAL A 97 -19.04 -9.24 1.87
N TRP A 98 -19.53 -8.29 2.67
CA TRP A 98 -19.63 -6.88 2.27
C TRP A 98 -18.27 -6.20 2.23
N VAL A 99 -17.39 -6.50 3.18
CA VAL A 99 -16.02 -5.99 3.22
C VAL A 99 -15.23 -6.48 2.00
N SER A 100 -15.33 -7.78 1.68
CA SER A 100 -14.71 -8.38 0.50
C SER A 100 -15.24 -7.79 -0.81
N LYS A 101 -16.56 -7.66 -0.96
CA LYS A 101 -17.18 -7.04 -2.15
C LYS A 101 -16.77 -5.57 -2.31
N GLY A 102 -16.76 -4.81 -1.22
CA GLY A 102 -16.33 -3.41 -1.22
C GLY A 102 -14.88 -3.25 -1.68
N PHE A 103 -13.99 -4.09 -1.17
CA PHE A 103 -12.59 -4.11 -1.61
C PHE A 103 -12.45 -4.51 -3.09
N ALA A 104 -13.19 -5.53 -3.55
CA ALA A 104 -13.16 -5.96 -4.95
C ALA A 104 -13.60 -4.83 -5.89
N VAL A 105 -14.69 -4.14 -5.57
CA VAL A 105 -15.17 -2.97 -6.35
C VAL A 105 -14.13 -1.85 -6.33
N PHE A 106 -13.52 -1.56 -5.18
CA PHE A 106 -12.47 -0.56 -5.07
C PHE A 106 -11.26 -0.86 -5.96
N VAL A 107 -10.75 -2.09 -5.93
CA VAL A 107 -9.64 -2.54 -6.79
C VAL A 107 -10.02 -2.43 -8.27
N LEU A 108 -11.25 -2.80 -8.63
CA LEU A 108 -11.74 -2.74 -10.00
C LEU A 108 -11.82 -1.28 -10.50
N ILE A 109 -12.33 -0.37 -9.67
CA ILE A 109 -12.35 1.07 -9.96
C ILE A 109 -10.92 1.60 -10.14
N LEU A 110 -9.99 1.24 -9.25
CA LEU A 110 -8.59 1.66 -9.38
C LEU A 110 -7.97 1.13 -10.68
N GLY A 111 -8.19 -0.15 -11.02
CA GLY A 111 -7.69 -0.75 -12.24
C GLY A 111 -8.25 -0.09 -13.50
N ILE A 112 -9.56 0.18 -13.54
CA ILE A 112 -10.19 0.94 -14.64
C ILE A 112 -9.59 2.34 -14.69
N ARG A 113 -9.53 3.05 -13.56
CA ARG A 113 -9.01 4.42 -13.52
C ARG A 113 -7.58 4.48 -14.03
N GLU A 114 -6.73 3.53 -13.66
CA GLU A 114 -5.34 3.46 -14.12
C GLU A 114 -5.24 3.17 -15.62
N LEU A 115 -6.06 2.25 -16.14
CA LEU A 115 -6.10 1.93 -17.57
C LEU A 115 -6.57 3.11 -18.44
N PHE A 116 -7.51 3.92 -17.94
CA PHE A 116 -8.06 5.07 -18.67
C PHE A 116 -7.42 6.42 -18.31
N SER A 117 -6.60 6.47 -17.26
CA SER A 117 -5.79 7.63 -16.92
C SER A 117 -4.65 7.72 -17.94
N LYS A 118 -4.88 8.46 -19.04
CA LYS A 118 -3.82 8.91 -19.94
C LYS A 118 -2.71 9.47 -19.06
N GLY A 119 -1.54 8.84 -19.06
CA GLY A 119 -0.38 9.25 -18.28
C GLY A 119 -0.13 10.74 -18.47
N LYS A 120 -0.60 11.55 -17.50
CA LYS A 120 -0.18 12.93 -17.39
C LYS A 120 1.27 12.83 -16.95
N LYS A 121 2.18 13.01 -17.90
CA LYS A 121 3.54 13.41 -17.59
C LYS A 121 3.41 14.61 -16.65
N GLU A 122 3.93 14.50 -15.44
CA GLU A 122 4.25 15.66 -14.62
C GLU A 122 5.36 16.44 -15.33
N GLU A 123 4.98 17.24 -16.32
CA GLU A 123 5.66 18.49 -16.64
C GLU A 123 4.86 19.57 -15.93
N ASP A 124 5.30 19.99 -14.74
CA ASP A 124 5.39 21.42 -14.42
C ASP A 124 6.22 21.65 -13.14
N GLY A 125 7.50 21.95 -13.34
CA GLY A 125 8.26 22.75 -12.39
C GLY A 125 8.76 23.97 -13.15
N PRO A 126 8.16 25.16 -13.01
CA PRO A 126 8.62 26.33 -13.73
C PRO A 126 9.98 26.77 -13.17
N ASP A 127 10.96 26.76 -14.06
CA ASP A 127 12.22 27.49 -13.97
C ASP A 127 11.97 28.96 -13.63
N LYS A 128 12.61 29.48 -12.56
CA LYS A 128 13.00 30.89 -12.43
C LYS A 128 14.31 31.00 -11.64
N LYS A 129 15.39 31.19 -12.40
CA LYS A 129 16.55 32.10 -12.22
C LYS A 129 16.92 32.56 -10.81
#